data_AF-A0A258MG57-F1
#
_entry.id   AF-A0A258MG57-F1
#
_cell.length_a   1.000
_cell.length_b   1.000
_cell.length_c   1.000
_cell.angle_alpha   90.00
_cell.angle_beta   90.00
_cell.angle_gamma   90.00
#
_symmetry.space_group_name_H-M   'P 1'
#
loop_
_entity.id
_entity.type
_entity.pdbx_description
1 polymer ?
#
loop_
_entity_poly.entity_id
_entity_poly.type
_entity_poly.pdbx_seq_one_letter_code
_entity_poly.pdbx_strand_id
1 'polypeptide(L)'
;ADEDKKALELVTARNTADALAHSTKKALEEHGSALEASEKEAIEAALKELDEAIKGSDKAAIEAKTEALGKASQKLGEKAMAAEQAKAGGAAPGAAPGGAQAAAPDADVVDADFKEVDDKK
;
A
#
# COMPACT_ATOMS: atom_id res chain seq x y z
N ALA A 1 33.86 6.51 5.12
CA ALA A 1 33.41 5.68 3.99
C ALA A 1 32.29 4.72 4.39
N ASP A 2 32.49 3.81 5.35
CA ASP A 2 31.41 2.93 5.82
C ASP A 2 30.38 3.66 6.71
N GLU A 3 30.80 4.63 7.50
CA GLU A 3 29.90 5.46 8.30
C GLU A 3 29.00 6.35 7.43
N ASP A 4 29.54 6.94 6.36
CA ASP A 4 28.76 7.75 5.41
C ASP A 4 27.70 6.91 4.69
N LYS A 5 28.05 5.68 4.28
CA LYS A 5 27.11 4.73 3.67
C LYS A 5 26.00 4.36 4.63
N LYS A 6 26.33 4.03 5.89
CA LYS A 6 25.34 3.69 6.91
C LYS A 6 24.40 4.86 7.21
N ALA A 7 24.93 6.08 7.27
CA ALA A 7 24.13 7.29 7.47
C ALA A 7 23.17 7.51 6.29
N LEU A 8 23.65 7.34 5.05
CA LEU A 8 22.83 7.45 3.85
C LEU A 8 21.71 6.40 3.83
N GLU A 9 22.03 5.14 4.12
CA GLU A 9 21.03 4.06 4.19
C GLU A 9 19.98 4.30 5.27
N LEU A 10 20.37 4.81 6.44
CA LEU A 10 19.43 5.16 7.51
C LEU A 10 18.48 6.29 7.08
N VAL A 11 19.01 7.33 6.42
CA VAL A 11 18.20 8.43 5.90
C VAL A 11 17.25 7.95 4.81
N THR A 12 17.71 7.08 3.90
CA THR A 12 16.86 6.44 2.89
C THR A 12 15.74 5.64 3.55
N ALA A 13 16.05 4.80 4.53
CA ALA A 13 15.04 4.02 5.26
C ALA A 13 14.00 4.93 5.95
N ARG A 14 14.44 6.02 6.59
CA ARG A 14 13.53 7.01 7.19
C ARG A 14 12.62 7.67 6.17
N ASN A 15 13.16 8.10 5.02
CA ASN A 15 12.37 8.75 3.97
C ASN A 15 11.34 7.78 3.36
N THR A 16 11.71 6.52 3.15
CA THR A 16 10.78 5.49 2.68
C THR A 16 9.68 5.21 3.71
N ALA A 17 10.04 5.08 4.98
CA ALA A 17 9.10 4.90 6.07
C ALA A 17 8.10 6.06 6.17
N ASP A 18 8.58 7.31 6.14
CA ASP A 18 7.75 8.51 6.23
C ASP A 18 6.80 8.63 5.02
N ALA A 19 7.29 8.38 3.81
CA ALA A 19 6.46 8.35 2.60
C ALA A 19 5.33 7.29 2.69
N LEU A 20 5.64 6.10 3.22
CA LEU A 20 4.64 5.05 3.44
C LEU A 20 3.64 5.43 4.53
N ALA A 21 4.10 6.01 5.64
CA ALA A 21 3.25 6.47 6.73
C ALA A 21 2.26 7.53 6.25
N HIS A 22 2.75 8.53 5.51
CA HIS A 22 1.92 9.60 4.98
C HIS A 22 0.88 9.09 3.99
N SER A 23 1.27 8.26 3.02
CA SER A 23 0.35 7.68 2.04
C SER A 23 -0.71 6.78 2.69
N THR A 24 -0.32 5.96 3.66
CA THR A 24 -1.24 5.10 4.40
C THR A 24 -2.22 5.92 5.24
N LYS A 25 -1.75 6.97 5.91
CA LYS A 25 -2.61 7.88 6.69
C LYS A 25 -3.65 8.56 5.79
N LYS A 26 -3.24 9.05 4.63
CA LYS A 26 -4.15 9.63 3.63
C LYS A 26 -5.20 8.62 3.18
N ALA A 27 -4.77 7.41 2.82
CA ALA A 27 -5.70 6.36 2.41
C ALA A 27 -6.67 5.98 3.54
N LEU A 28 -6.24 6.02 4.81
CA LEU A 28 -7.08 5.71 5.96
C LEU A 28 -8.10 6.82 6.24
N GLU A 29 -7.75 8.08 5.98
CA GLU A 29 -8.70 9.20 6.00
C GLU A 29 -9.75 9.10 4.87
N GLU A 30 -9.34 8.68 3.67
CA GLU A 30 -10.21 8.61 2.49
C GLU A 30 -11.07 7.34 2.41
N HIS A 31 -10.51 6.19 2.84
CA HIS A 31 -11.09 4.86 2.65
C HIS A 31 -11.20 4.04 3.94
N GLY A 32 -10.73 4.56 5.08
CA GLY A 32 -10.76 3.84 6.36
C GLY A 32 -12.17 3.60 6.91
N SER A 33 -13.18 4.28 6.38
CA SER A 33 -14.60 4.00 6.65
C SER A 33 -15.09 2.68 6.04
N ALA A 34 -14.38 2.14 5.04
CA ALA A 34 -14.69 0.87 4.40
C ALA A 34 -13.95 -0.32 5.06
N LEU A 35 -13.12 -0.07 6.09
CA LEU A 35 -12.40 -1.08 6.86
C LEU A 35 -13.16 -1.44 8.15
N GLU A 36 -12.93 -2.66 8.64
CA GLU A 36 -13.41 -3.05 9.97
C GLU A 36 -12.62 -2.31 11.06
N ALA A 37 -13.26 -2.07 12.22
CA ALA A 37 -12.64 -1.33 13.33
C ALA A 37 -11.29 -1.94 13.77
N SER A 38 -11.21 -3.27 13.84
CA SER A 38 -9.97 -3.98 14.17
C SER A 38 -8.85 -3.80 13.14
N GLU A 39 -9.21 -3.67 11.85
CA GLU A 39 -8.23 -3.45 10.78
C GLU A 39 -7.71 -2.02 10.83
N LYS A 40 -8.61 -1.06 11.05
CA LYS A 40 -8.25 0.35 11.23
C LYS A 40 -7.32 0.54 12.44
N GLU A 41 -7.66 -0.05 13.58
CA GLU A 41 -6.84 -0.01 14.79
C GLU A 41 -5.45 -0.62 14.57
N ALA A 42 -5.35 -1.73 13.83
CA ALA A 42 -4.07 -2.35 13.50
C ALA A 42 -3.18 -1.44 12.64
N ILE A 43 -3.76 -0.73 11.66
CA ILE A 43 -3.02 0.22 10.82
C ILE A 43 -2.60 1.45 11.62
N GLU A 44 -3.49 2.01 12.45
CA GLU A 44 -3.16 3.15 13.32
C GLU A 44 -2.06 2.82 14.33
N ALA A 45 -2.07 1.61 14.89
CA ALA A 45 -1.00 1.11 15.75
C ALA A 45 0.32 0.99 14.98
N ALA A 46 0.32 0.38 13.80
CA ALA A 46 1.51 0.24 12.96
C ALA A 46 2.09 1.60 12.53
N LEU A 47 1.23 2.58 12.21
CA LEU A 47 1.64 3.96 11.91
C LEU A 47 2.35 4.59 13.10
N LYS A 48 1.79 4.47 14.30
CA LYS A 48 2.38 5.02 15.52
C LYS A 48 3.73 4.38 15.84
N GLU A 49 3.83 3.05 15.71
CA GLU A 49 5.07 2.33 15.93
C GLU A 49 6.16 2.70 14.91
N LEU A 50 5.78 2.93 13.64
CA LEU A 50 6.71 3.42 12.62
C LEU A 50 7.16 4.85 12.92
N ASP A 51 6.25 5.75 13.31
CA ASP A 51 6.54 7.13 13.72
C ASP A 51 7.48 7.21 14.93
N GLU A 52 7.40 6.25 15.85
CA GLU A 52 8.34 6.12 16.96
C GLU A 52 9.69 5.59 16.49
N ALA A 53 9.71 4.60 15.59
CA ALA A 53 10.94 4.01 15.06
C ALA A 53 11.76 5.02 14.23
N ILE A 54 11.13 5.84 13.39
CA ILE A 54 11.84 6.82 12.53
C ILE A 54 12.54 7.92 13.34
N LYS A 55 12.07 8.21 14.56
CA LYS A 55 12.73 9.15 15.49
C LYS A 55 14.02 8.57 16.06
N GLY A 56 14.14 7.24 16.11
CA GLY A 56 15.34 6.52 16.52
C GLY A 56 16.34 6.31 15.36
N SER A 57 17.49 5.71 15.67
CA SER A 57 18.60 5.52 14.72
C SER A 57 18.74 4.08 14.22
N ASP A 58 17.77 3.22 14.52
CA ASP A 58 17.83 1.79 14.22
C ASP A 58 17.20 1.51 12.86
N LYS A 59 18.06 1.34 11.84
CA LYS A 59 17.64 1.02 10.47
C LYS A 59 16.82 -0.27 10.42
N ALA A 60 17.21 -1.32 11.15
CA ALA A 60 16.51 -2.60 11.11
C ALA A 60 15.12 -2.48 11.74
N ALA A 61 14.98 -1.70 12.81
CA ALA A 61 13.67 -1.41 13.39
C ALA A 61 12.78 -0.63 12.42
N ILE A 62 13.32 0.40 11.74
CA ILE A 62 12.58 1.19 10.75
C ILE A 62 12.12 0.30 9.59
N GLU A 63 12.99 -0.54 9.04
CA GLU A 63 12.65 -1.48 7.96
C GLU A 63 11.57 -2.48 8.40
N ALA A 64 11.72 -3.10 9.57
CA ALA A 64 10.74 -4.05 10.09
C ALA A 64 9.36 -3.41 10.31
N LYS A 65 9.32 -2.17 10.84
CA LYS A 65 8.06 -1.44 11.03
C LYS A 65 7.47 -0.95 9.70
N THR A 66 8.31 -0.60 8.73
CA THR A 66 7.87 -0.25 7.37
C THR A 66 7.20 -1.44 6.70
N GLU A 67 7.79 -2.63 6.79
CA GLU A 67 7.17 -3.85 6.30
C GLU A 67 5.88 -4.20 7.03
N ALA A 68 5.84 -4.04 8.35
CA ALA A 68 4.65 -4.29 9.15
C ALA A 68 3.50 -3.36 8.75
N LEU A 69 3.79 -2.06 8.58
CA LEU A 69 2.82 -1.09 8.07
C LEU A 69 2.35 -1.46 6.67
N GLY A 70 3.27 -1.82 5.78
CA GLY A 70 2.93 -2.25 4.42
C GLY A 70 1.99 -3.45 4.39
N LYS A 71 2.23 -4.45 5.25
CA LYS A 71 1.34 -5.62 5.39
C LYS A 71 -0.03 -5.24 5.97
N ALA A 72 -0.07 -4.40 6.99
CA ALA A 72 -1.32 -3.92 7.58
C ALA A 72 -2.13 -3.06 6.59
N SER A 73 -1.46 -2.28 5.74
CA SER A 73 -2.09 -1.40 4.76
C SER A 73 -2.48 -2.09 3.45
N GLN A 74 -2.16 -3.37 3.23
CA GLN A 74 -2.56 -4.11 2.01
C GLN A 74 -4.06 -4.05 1.78
N LYS A 75 -4.86 -4.37 2.80
CA LYS A 75 -6.33 -4.33 2.70
C LYS A 75 -6.88 -2.92 2.45
N LEU A 76 -6.21 -1.91 3.01
CA LEU A 76 -6.55 -0.51 2.77
C LEU A 76 -6.23 -0.12 1.31
N GLY A 77 -5.09 -0.57 0.78
CA GLY A 77 -4.69 -0.36 -0.61
C GLY A 77 -5.66 -1.01 -1.60
N GLU A 78 -6.12 -2.23 -1.33
CA GLU A 78 -7.15 -2.91 -2.14
C GLU A 78 -8.46 -2.11 -2.18
N LYS A 79 -8.92 -1.59 -1.03
CA LYS A 79 -10.14 -0.77 -0.95
C LYS A 79 -9.96 0.60 -1.59
N ALA A 80 -8.80 1.23 -1.43
CA ALA A 80 -8.47 2.49 -2.07
C ALA A 80 -8.48 2.35 -3.60
N MET A 81 -7.83 1.31 -4.13
CA MET A 81 -7.84 1.03 -5.57
C MET A 81 -9.26 0.72 -6.08
N ALA A 82 -10.05 -0.07 -5.35
CA ALA A 82 -11.43 -0.36 -5.74
C ALA A 82 -12.31 0.92 -5.76
N ALA A 83 -12.12 1.83 -4.80
CA ALA A 83 -12.83 3.10 -4.75
C ALA A 83 -12.39 4.06 -5.87
N GLU A 84 -11.09 4.11 -6.18
CA GLU A 84 -10.53 4.89 -7.29
C GLU A 84 -11.08 4.37 -8.63
N GLN A 85 -11.13 3.05 -8.83
CA GLN A 85 -11.66 2.39 -10.01
C GLN A 85 -13.18 2.56 -10.17
N ALA A 86 -13.92 2.72 -9.06
CA ALA A 86 -15.34 3.07 -9.08
C ALA A 86 -15.58 4.56 -9.42
N LYS A 87 -14.63 5.45 -9.09
CA LYS A 87 -14.67 6.88 -9.45
C LYS A 87 -14.23 7.15 -10.88
N ALA A 88 -13.27 6.37 -11.37
CA ALA A 88 -12.79 6.40 -12.74
C ALA A 88 -13.51 5.32 -13.54
N GLY A 89 -14.71 5.63 -14.06
CA GLY A 89 -15.36 4.78 -15.05
C GLY A 89 -14.40 4.51 -16.22
N GLY A 90 -13.76 3.33 -16.21
CA GLY A 90 -12.88 2.81 -17.25
C GLY A 90 -11.54 3.55 -17.43
N ALA A 91 -10.52 3.22 -16.65
CA ALA A 91 -9.11 3.29 -17.09
C ALA A 91 -8.23 2.35 -16.25
N ALA A 92 -7.31 1.66 -16.94
CA ALA A 92 -6.49 0.53 -16.54
C ALA A 92 -5.66 0.68 -15.23
N PRO A 93 -5.26 -0.44 -14.58
CA PRO A 93 -4.48 -0.44 -13.35
C PRO A 93 -3.02 -0.07 -13.64
N GLY A 94 -2.48 0.91 -12.94
CA GLY A 94 -1.10 1.31 -13.15
C GLY A 94 -0.64 2.48 -12.29
N ALA A 95 -0.66 2.32 -10.96
CA ALA A 95 0.06 3.23 -10.07
C ALA A 95 0.45 2.54 -8.74
N ALA A 96 1.36 1.58 -8.82
CA ALA A 96 2.22 1.24 -7.68
C ALA A 96 3.44 2.19 -7.71
N PRO A 97 3.81 2.88 -6.62
CA PRO A 97 5.02 3.67 -6.61
C PRO A 97 6.23 2.75 -6.40
N GLY A 98 7.03 2.56 -7.44
CA GLY A 98 8.45 2.16 -7.32
C GLY A 98 8.81 0.76 -7.82
N GLY A 99 9.29 0.69 -9.06
CA GLY A 99 10.01 -0.48 -9.60
C GLY A 99 10.06 -0.45 -11.14
N ALA A 100 11.25 -0.24 -11.71
CA ALA A 100 11.45 0.04 -13.13
C ALA A 100 11.25 -1.16 -14.08
N GLN A 101 10.89 -0.80 -15.32
CA GLN A 101 11.23 -1.42 -16.61
C GLN A 101 10.27 -2.47 -17.22
N ALA A 102 9.51 -1.94 -18.20
CA ALA A 102 9.23 -2.47 -19.55
C ALA A 102 8.00 -3.36 -19.83
N ALA A 103 7.34 -2.95 -20.93
CA ALA A 103 6.44 -3.64 -21.83
C ALA A 103 4.94 -3.75 -21.43
N ALA A 104 4.16 -2.82 -22.00
CA ALA A 104 2.80 -3.08 -22.48
C ALA A 104 2.88 -3.64 -23.93
N PRO A 105 1.81 -4.21 -24.54
CA PRO A 105 0.41 -4.18 -24.11
C PRO A 105 -0.30 -5.55 -24.18
N ASP A 106 -1.62 -5.49 -23.94
CA ASP A 106 -2.65 -6.48 -24.30
C ASP A 106 -2.92 -7.60 -23.29
N ALA A 107 -4.01 -7.48 -22.54
CA ALA A 107 -5.18 -8.35 -22.70
C ALA A 107 -6.22 -8.15 -21.57
N ASP A 108 -7.43 -7.82 -22.00
CA ASP A 108 -8.73 -8.15 -21.41
C ASP A 108 -8.87 -8.14 -19.87
N VAL A 109 -9.29 -6.97 -19.39
CA VAL A 109 -10.31 -6.91 -18.33
C VAL A 109 -11.61 -7.43 -18.95
N VAL A 110 -12.11 -8.58 -18.50
CA VAL A 110 -13.53 -8.92 -18.19
C VAL A 110 -13.55 -10.40 -17.81
N ASP A 111 -13.62 -10.73 -16.52
CA ASP A 111 -14.19 -12.01 -16.09
C ASP A 111 -15.54 -11.68 -15.45
N ALA A 112 -16.50 -11.41 -16.33
CA ALA A 112 -17.89 -11.31 -15.96
C ALA A 112 -18.34 -12.73 -15.61
N ASP A 113 -18.72 -12.95 -14.35
CA ASP A 113 -19.46 -14.11 -13.86
C ASP A 113 -20.65 -14.42 -14.79
N PHE A 114 -20.40 -15.24 -15.81
CA PHE A 114 -21.44 -15.81 -16.66
C PHE A 114 -22.02 -16.99 -15.91
N LYS A 115 -23.10 -16.73 -15.17
CA LYS A 115 -23.97 -17.78 -14.64
C LYS A 115 -24.41 -18.69 -15.77
N GLU A 116 -23.87 -19.90 -15.78
CA GLU A 116 -24.48 -21.07 -16.41
C GLU A 116 -25.95 -21.13 -15.99
N VAL A 117 -26.84 -20.98 -16.97
CA VAL A 117 -28.18 -21.56 -16.90
C VAL A 117 -28.39 -22.26 -18.24
N ASP A 118 -28.06 -23.55 -18.25
CA ASP A 118 -28.79 -24.55 -19.01
C ASP A 118 -30.30 -24.29 -18.91
N ASP A 119 -31.02 -24.22 -20.03
CA ASP A 119 -31.90 -25.34 -20.41
C ASP A 119 -32.56 -25.12 -21.79
N LYS A 120 -32.39 -26.15 -22.63
CA LYS A 120 -33.27 -26.70 -23.68
C LYS A 120 -34.54 -25.91 -24.08
N LYS A 121 -34.65 -25.57 -25.36
CA LYS A 121 -35.44 -26.31 -26.38
C LYS A 121 -35.51 -25.55 -27.70
#